data_AF-A0A3Q8SUX8-F1
#
_entry.id   AF-A0A3Q8SUX8-F1
#
_cell.length_a   1.000
_cell.length_b   1.000
_cell.length_c   1.000
_cell.angle_alpha   90.00
_cell.angle_beta   90.00
_cell.angle_gamma   90.00
#
_symmetry.space_group_name_H-M   'P 1'
#
loop_
_entity.id
_entity.type
_entity.pdbx_description
1 polymer ?
#
loop_
_entity_poly.entity_id
_entity_poly.type
_entity_poly.pdbx_seq_one_letter_code
_entity_poly.pdbx_strand_id
1 'polypeptide(L)'
;MSYTIRLKIPSKLIPKSDIDGALLIPWVRSPEFLEDQKYYEEHAKWNKFMADHKGEKILFLEMGVGRMTPMFIQEPFWKMTQYMPDSFYININPQDARTNPAIQDRSLLIGEDINEALKEANEKIKGDKND
;
A
#
# COMPACT_ATOMS: atom_id res chain seq x y z
N MET A 1 -33.52 -20.50 27.96
CA MET A 1 -32.31 -21.34 27.92
C MET A 1 -31.22 -20.53 27.22
N SER A 2 -30.22 -20.03 27.93
CA SER A 2 -29.16 -19.19 27.36
C SER A 2 -28.00 -20.08 26.94
N TYR A 3 -27.68 -20.14 25.65
CA TYR A 3 -26.47 -20.82 25.17
C TYR A 3 -25.29 -19.85 25.30
N THR A 4 -24.30 -20.24 26.10
CA THR A 4 -23.01 -19.53 26.14
C THR A 4 -22.10 -20.11 25.06
N ILE A 5 -21.82 -19.32 24.02
CA ILE A 5 -20.84 -19.69 23.00
C ILE A 5 -19.44 -19.63 23.65
N ARG A 6 -18.72 -20.75 23.70
CA ARG A 6 -17.32 -20.78 24.12
C ARG A 6 -16.41 -20.59 22.91
N LEU A 7 -15.91 -19.38 22.72
CA LEU A 7 -14.91 -19.04 21.68
C LEU A 7 -13.48 -19.36 22.17
N LYS A 8 -13.17 -20.66 22.36
CA LYS A 8 -11.83 -21.11 22.76
C LYS A 8 -11.39 -22.32 21.94
N ILE A 9 -10.15 -22.29 21.47
CA ILE A 9 -9.48 -23.47 20.91
C ILE A 9 -8.72 -24.23 22.01
N PRO A 10 -8.54 -25.56 21.88
CA PRO A 10 -7.65 -26.32 22.76
C PRO A 10 -6.20 -25.77 22.72
N SER A 11 -5.58 -25.56 23.89
CA SER A 11 -4.23 -24.96 23.98
C SER A 11 -3.14 -25.74 23.23
N LYS A 12 -3.32 -27.06 23.06
CA LYS A 12 -2.41 -27.91 22.28
C LYS A 12 -2.38 -27.58 20.78
N LEU A 13 -3.35 -26.82 20.28
CA LEU A 13 -3.42 -26.37 18.89
C LEU A 13 -2.78 -24.98 18.68
N ILE A 14 -2.39 -24.29 19.76
CA ILE A 14 -1.70 -23.01 19.64
C ILE A 14 -0.27 -23.32 19.17
N PRO A 15 0.14 -22.82 17.99
CA PRO A 15 1.45 -23.13 17.43
C PRO A 15 2.58 -22.54 18.30
N LYS A 16 3.70 -23.26 18.37
CA LYS A 16 4.88 -22.86 19.12
C LYS A 16 6.12 -22.98 18.24
N SER A 17 7.12 -22.17 18.56
CA SER A 17 8.45 -22.22 17.94
C SER A 17 9.18 -23.49 18.38
N ASP A 18 9.78 -24.18 17.42
CA ASP A 18 10.62 -25.37 17.68
C ASP A 18 12.01 -25.00 18.24
N ILE A 19 12.37 -23.70 18.25
CA ILE A 19 13.67 -23.20 18.70
C ILE A 19 13.66 -22.94 20.21
N ASP A 20 12.62 -22.27 20.70
CA ASP A 20 12.54 -21.74 22.07
C ASP A 20 11.20 -22.02 22.76
N GLY A 21 10.24 -22.67 22.08
CA GLY A 21 8.92 -22.99 22.62
C GLY A 21 7.98 -21.78 22.75
N ALA A 22 8.38 -20.60 22.27
CA ALA A 22 7.54 -19.40 22.30
C ALA A 22 6.28 -19.57 21.45
N LEU A 23 5.19 -18.87 21.77
CA LEU A 23 3.97 -18.91 20.95
C LEU A 23 4.23 -18.23 19.60
N LEU A 24 3.85 -18.88 18.51
CA LEU A 24 3.91 -18.24 17.20
C LEU A 24 2.78 -17.21 17.07
N ILE A 25 3.10 -16.07 16.47
CA ILE A 25 2.16 -15.00 16.14
C ILE A 25 2.02 -14.88 14.62
N PRO A 26 0.89 -14.36 14.12
CA PRO A 26 0.78 -14.00 12.71
C PRO A 26 1.88 -13.01 12.31
N TRP A 27 2.43 -13.16 11.10
CA TRP A 27 3.43 -12.24 10.56
C TRP A 27 2.76 -10.95 10.07
N VAL A 28 2.35 -10.12 11.02
CA VAL A 28 1.69 -8.82 10.83
C VAL A 28 2.45 -7.75 11.60
N ARG A 29 2.42 -6.50 11.14
CA ARG A 29 3.17 -5.42 11.80
C ARG A 29 2.70 -5.25 13.25
N SER A 30 3.60 -5.52 14.20
CA SER A 30 3.46 -5.37 15.65
C SER A 30 4.85 -5.05 16.25
N PRO A 31 4.95 -4.75 17.56
CA PRO A 31 6.24 -4.59 18.23
C PRO A 31 7.18 -5.81 18.07
N GLU A 32 6.61 -7.00 17.88
CA GLU A 32 7.31 -8.28 17.71
C GLU A 32 7.48 -8.69 16.24
N PHE A 33 7.15 -7.81 15.28
CA PHE A 33 7.25 -8.12 13.86
C PHE A 33 8.70 -8.40 13.46
N LEU A 34 8.92 -9.60 12.95
CA LEU A 34 10.23 -10.02 12.47
C LEU A 34 10.48 -9.48 11.05
N GLU A 35 11.47 -8.61 10.92
CA GLU A 35 12.05 -8.19 9.65
C GLU A 35 13.16 -9.18 9.26
N ASP A 36 12.80 -10.29 8.63
CA ASP A 36 13.77 -11.32 8.22
C ASP A 36 14.28 -11.08 6.79
N GLN A 37 15.10 -11.99 6.26
CA GLN A 37 15.69 -11.96 4.91
C GLN A 37 14.68 -11.53 3.83
N LYS A 38 13.48 -12.12 3.82
CA LYS A 38 12.44 -11.79 2.84
C LYS A 38 12.02 -10.31 2.92
N TYR A 39 11.90 -9.75 4.11
CA TYR A 39 11.57 -8.34 4.30
C TYR A 39 12.65 -7.45 3.69
N TYR A 40 13.92 -7.72 4.01
CA TYR A 40 15.05 -6.95 3.49
C TYR A 40 15.22 -7.09 1.97
N GLU A 41 14.96 -8.27 1.40
CA GLU A 41 14.99 -8.49 -0.04
C GLU A 41 13.94 -7.67 -0.79
N GLU A 42 12.69 -7.66 -0.32
CA GLU A 42 11.64 -6.86 -0.95
C GLU A 42 11.89 -5.36 -0.77
N HIS A 43 12.41 -4.95 0.39
CA HIS A 43 12.83 -3.57 0.63
C HIS A 43 13.98 -3.15 -0.31
N ALA A 44 14.95 -4.03 -0.55
CA ALA A 44 16.06 -3.77 -1.46
C ALA A 44 15.59 -3.61 -2.91
N LYS A 45 14.62 -4.41 -3.37
CA LYS A 45 14.04 -4.27 -4.72
C LYS A 45 13.36 -2.91 -4.90
N TRP A 46 12.60 -2.46 -3.91
CA TRP A 46 11.96 -1.15 -3.97
C TRP A 46 12.99 -0.02 -4.05
N ASN A 47 14.02 -0.05 -3.18
CA ASN A 47 15.08 0.94 -3.22
C ASN A 47 15.85 0.95 -4.54
N LYS A 48 16.14 -0.25 -5.08
CA LYS A 48 16.79 -0.38 -6.38
C LYS A 48 15.94 0.23 -7.50
N PHE A 49 14.64 -0.08 -7.55
CA PHE A 49 13.74 0.50 -8.54
C PHE A 49 13.75 2.04 -8.48
N MET A 50 13.66 2.61 -7.29
CA MET A 50 13.67 4.07 -7.12
C MET A 50 15.03 4.70 -7.47
N ALA A 51 16.15 4.01 -7.19
CA ALA A 51 17.47 4.48 -7.55
C ALA A 51 17.71 4.44 -9.06
N ASP A 52 17.30 3.36 -9.72
CA ASP A 52 17.50 3.13 -11.15
C ASP A 52 16.71 4.15 -12.00
N HIS A 53 15.53 4.59 -11.55
CA HIS A 53 14.66 5.54 -12.27
C HIS A 53 14.76 6.98 -11.73
N LYS A 54 15.85 7.31 -11.01
CA LYS A 54 16.02 8.64 -10.44
C LYS A 54 16.15 9.69 -11.55
N GLY A 55 15.26 10.69 -11.52
CA GLY A 55 15.24 11.78 -12.50
C GLY A 55 14.42 11.48 -13.76
N GLU A 56 13.79 10.30 -13.84
CA GLU A 56 12.80 9.99 -14.85
C GLU A 56 11.41 10.53 -14.48
N LYS A 57 10.50 10.53 -15.44
CA LYS A 57 9.08 10.81 -15.19
C LYS A 57 8.46 9.62 -14.47
N ILE A 58 8.06 9.81 -13.21
CA ILE A 58 7.45 8.77 -12.38
C ILE A 58 6.00 9.14 -12.05
N LEU A 59 5.10 8.16 -12.20
CA LEU A 59 3.73 8.26 -11.74
C LEU A 59 3.57 7.51 -10.40
N PHE A 60 3.23 8.23 -9.34
CA PHE A 60 2.87 7.64 -8.05
C PHE A 60 1.36 7.41 -7.98
N LEU A 61 0.95 6.16 -8.21
CA LEU A 61 -0.47 5.76 -8.20
C LEU A 61 -0.86 5.13 -6.85
N GLU A 62 -1.56 5.90 -6.02
CA GLU A 62 -2.14 5.45 -4.75
C GLU A 62 -3.59 4.99 -4.98
N MET A 63 -3.92 3.74 -4.61
CA MET A 63 -5.27 3.17 -4.77
C MET A 63 -5.77 2.59 -3.46
N GLY A 64 -6.90 3.10 -2.96
CA GLY A 64 -7.58 2.54 -1.78
C GLY A 64 -6.80 2.63 -0.46
N VAL A 65 -5.78 3.48 -0.39
CA VAL A 65 -5.01 3.68 0.85
C VAL A 65 -5.80 4.59 1.78
N GLY A 66 -6.12 4.05 2.95
CA GLY A 66 -6.81 4.78 4.02
C GLY A 66 -5.84 5.43 5.01
N ARG A 67 -6.42 6.02 6.06
CA ARG A 67 -5.67 6.83 7.04
C ARG A 67 -5.14 6.07 8.26
N MET A 68 -5.28 4.75 8.31
CA MET A 68 -4.78 3.96 9.46
C MET A 68 -3.25 3.97 9.55
N THR A 69 -2.58 3.86 8.41
CA THR A 69 -1.12 3.74 8.34
C THR A 69 -0.55 4.54 7.15
N PRO A 70 -0.74 5.88 7.14
CA PRO A 70 -0.35 6.72 6.00
C PRO A 70 1.16 6.74 5.76
N MET A 71 1.96 6.39 6.78
CA MET A 71 3.42 6.36 6.71
C MET A 71 3.99 5.32 5.74
N PHE A 72 3.21 4.31 5.31
CA PHE A 72 3.70 3.27 4.40
C PHE A 72 3.63 3.65 2.91
N ILE A 73 2.61 4.41 2.49
CA ILE A 73 2.38 4.73 1.07
C ILE A 73 2.12 6.22 0.88
N GLN A 74 1.06 6.77 1.49
CA GLN A 74 0.61 8.14 1.23
C GLN A 74 1.67 9.19 1.55
N GLU A 75 2.24 9.18 2.76
CA GLU A 75 3.26 10.16 3.15
C GLU A 75 4.56 10.02 2.34
N PRO A 76 5.11 8.81 2.11
CA PRO A 76 6.23 8.62 1.20
C PRO A 76 5.94 9.12 -0.22
N PHE A 77 4.78 8.81 -0.81
CA PHE A 77 4.42 9.22 -2.16
C PHE A 77 4.34 10.75 -2.25
N TRP A 78 3.75 11.42 -1.26
CA TRP A 78 3.74 12.88 -1.21
C TRP A 78 5.14 13.48 -1.10
N LYS A 79 5.98 12.93 -0.22
CA LYS A 79 7.38 13.39 -0.07
C LYS A 79 8.17 13.20 -1.37
N MET A 80 8.06 12.02 -1.99
CA MET A 80 8.75 11.74 -3.24
C MET A 80 8.24 12.65 -4.36
N THR A 81 6.94 12.87 -4.46
CA THR A 81 6.37 13.80 -5.44
C THR A 81 6.89 15.23 -5.24
N GLN A 82 7.03 15.65 -3.99
CA GLN A 82 7.60 16.95 -3.64
C GLN A 82 9.08 17.07 -4.07
N TYR A 83 9.90 16.04 -3.84
CA TYR A 83 11.34 16.08 -4.15
C TYR A 83 11.70 15.70 -5.59
N MET A 84 10.82 15.00 -6.31
CA MET A 84 11.04 14.58 -7.69
C MET A 84 10.19 15.48 -8.62
N PRO A 85 10.78 16.53 -9.24
CA PRO A 85 10.02 17.56 -9.94
C PRO A 85 9.23 17.00 -11.14
N ASP A 86 9.78 16.01 -11.85
CA ASP A 86 9.18 15.38 -13.03
C ASP A 86 8.18 14.25 -12.69
N SER A 87 7.84 14.08 -11.41
CA SER A 87 6.86 13.09 -10.98
C SER A 87 5.44 13.68 -10.86
N PHE A 88 4.45 12.80 -10.95
CA PHE A 88 3.03 13.11 -10.82
C PHE A 88 2.37 12.12 -9.86
N TYR A 89 1.41 12.58 -9.07
CA TYR A 89 0.70 11.76 -8.10
C TYR A 89 -0.77 11.57 -8.48
N ILE A 90 -1.28 10.35 -8.37
CA ILE A 90 -2.71 10.06 -8.53
C ILE A 90 -3.20 9.36 -7.28
N ASN A 91 -4.33 9.83 -6.77
CA ASN A 91 -5.07 9.15 -5.71
C ASN A 91 -6.41 8.65 -6.25
N ILE A 92 -6.67 7.35 -6.14
CA ILE A 92 -7.98 6.75 -6.42
C ILE A 92 -8.56 6.24 -5.10
N ASN A 93 -9.53 6.96 -4.57
CA ASN A 93 -10.18 6.60 -3.33
C ASN A 93 -11.61 7.18 -3.26
N PRO A 94 -12.66 6.36 -3.18
CA PRO A 94 -14.05 6.84 -3.17
C PRO A 94 -14.43 7.60 -1.90
N GLN A 95 -13.67 7.47 -0.82
CA GLN A 95 -14.00 8.07 0.47
C GLN A 95 -13.09 9.24 0.85
N ASP A 96 -11.81 9.20 0.46
CA ASP A 96 -10.80 10.14 0.95
C ASP A 96 -9.73 10.44 -0.11
N ALA A 97 -10.15 10.78 -1.33
CA ALA A 97 -9.22 11.23 -2.37
C ALA A 97 -8.61 12.58 -2.00
N ARG A 98 -7.31 12.58 -1.66
CA ARG A 98 -6.61 13.78 -1.15
C ARG A 98 -5.13 13.83 -1.53
N THR A 99 -4.57 15.04 -1.41
CA THR A 99 -3.16 15.33 -1.65
C THR A 99 -2.63 16.35 -0.64
N ASN A 100 -1.30 16.47 -0.55
CA ASN A 100 -0.65 17.59 0.12
C ASN A 100 -0.77 18.87 -0.75
N PRO A 101 -1.14 20.02 -0.17
CA PRO A 101 -1.19 21.29 -0.91
C PRO A 101 0.09 21.65 -1.67
N ALA A 102 1.26 21.24 -1.17
CA ALA A 102 2.56 21.52 -1.79
C ALA A 102 2.79 20.80 -3.14
N ILE A 103 1.95 19.84 -3.50
CA ILE A 103 2.05 19.09 -4.76
C ILE A 103 0.73 19.11 -5.54
N GLN A 104 -0.23 19.97 -5.16
CA GLN A 104 -1.58 19.94 -5.71
C GLN A 104 -1.62 20.17 -7.24
N ASP A 105 -0.68 20.94 -7.76
CA ASP A 105 -0.49 21.19 -9.20
C ASP A 105 0.03 19.97 -9.97
N ARG A 106 0.55 18.96 -9.25
CA ARG A 106 1.08 17.71 -9.80
C ARG A 106 0.34 16.49 -9.24
N SER A 107 -0.94 16.69 -8.91
CA SER A 107 -1.80 15.67 -8.34
C SER A 107 -3.13 15.57 -9.08
N LEU A 108 -3.61 14.33 -9.28
CA LEU A 108 -4.99 14.04 -9.71
C LEU A 108 -5.70 13.25 -8.62
N LEU A 109 -6.89 13.70 -8.24
CA LEU A 109 -7.72 13.07 -7.22
C LEU A 109 -8.96 12.47 -7.89
N ILE A 110 -9.13 11.16 -7.77
CA ILE A 110 -10.23 10.40 -8.35
C ILE A 110 -11.06 9.83 -7.20
N GLY A 111 -12.23 10.42 -6.99
CA GLY A 111 -13.18 10.07 -5.92
C GLY A 111 -14.13 8.92 -6.27
N GLU A 112 -13.69 7.98 -7.11
CA GLU A 112 -14.54 6.92 -7.67
C GLU A 112 -14.15 5.55 -7.14
N ASP A 113 -14.98 4.55 -7.43
CA ASP A 113 -14.63 3.15 -7.23
C ASP A 113 -13.41 2.78 -8.09
N ILE A 114 -12.45 2.05 -7.51
CA ILE A 114 -11.19 1.71 -8.17
C ILE A 114 -11.42 0.87 -9.44
N ASN A 115 -12.39 -0.05 -9.41
CA ASN A 115 -12.67 -0.91 -10.55
C ASN A 115 -13.26 -0.09 -11.70
N GLU A 116 -14.20 0.81 -11.41
CA GLU A 116 -14.80 1.66 -12.43
C GLU A 116 -13.78 2.64 -13.03
N ALA A 117 -12.96 3.30 -12.19
CA ALA A 117 -11.90 4.20 -12.66
C ALA A 117 -10.89 3.49 -13.58
N LEU A 118 -10.49 2.26 -13.23
CA LEU A 118 -9.56 1.48 -14.05
C LEU A 118 -10.20 0.93 -15.33
N LYS A 119 -11.49 0.56 -15.30
CA LYS A 119 -12.23 0.17 -16.51
C LYS A 119 -12.30 1.32 -17.50
N GLU A 120 -12.69 2.51 -17.04
CA GLU A 120 -12.79 3.69 -17.90
C GLU A 120 -11.41 4.06 -18.48
N ALA A 121 -10.35 4.03 -17.67
CA ALA A 121 -8.99 4.25 -18.14
C ALA A 121 -8.58 3.24 -19.23
N ASN A 122 -8.90 1.96 -19.04
CA ASN A 122 -8.62 0.90 -20.00
C ASN A 122 -9.43 1.04 -21.30
N GLU A 123 -10.69 1.46 -21.23
CA GLU A 123 -11.52 1.72 -22.40
C GLU A 123 -10.97 2.88 -23.21
N LYS A 124 -10.57 3.98 -22.56
CA LYS A 124 -9.91 5.13 -23.23
C LYS A 124 -8.63 4.71 -23.94
N ILE A 125 -7.76 3.95 -23.27
CA ILE A 125 -6.50 3.46 -23.88
C ILE A 125 -6.77 2.55 -25.10
N LYS A 126 -7.88 1.81 -25.13
CA LYS A 126 -8.26 0.98 -26.29
C LYS A 126 -8.89 1.81 -27.40
N GLY A 127 -9.68 2.84 -27.08
CA GLY A 127 -10.21 3.79 -28.04
C GLY A 127 -9.10 4.52 -28.78
N ASP A 128 -8.12 5.04 -28.05
CA ASP A 128 -6.97 5.78 -28.59
C ASP A 128 -6.01 4.92 -29.44
N LYS A 129 -6.14 3.58 -29.39
CA LYS A 129 -5.34 2.65 -30.21
C LYS A 129 -6.02 2.25 -31.52
N ASN A 130 -7.28 2.61 -31.70
CA ASN A 130 -8.06 2.34 -32.90
C ASN A 130 -8.20 3.56 -33.82
N ASP A 131 -7.61 4.69 -33.43
CA ASP A 131 -7.39 5.90 -34.24
C ASP A 131 -5.91 5.98 -34.70
#